data_AF-A0A817FKD9-F1
#
_entry.id   AF-A0A817FKD9-F1
#
_cell.length_a   1.000
_cell.length_b   1.000
_cell.length_c   1.000
_cell.angle_alpha   90.00
_cell.angle_beta   90.00
_cell.angle_gamma   90.00
#
_symmetry.space_group_name_H-M   'P 1'
#
loop_
_entity.id
_entity.type
_entity.pdbx_description
1 polymer ?
#
loop_
_entity_poly.entity_id
_entity_poly.type
_entity_poly.pdbx_seq_one_letter_code
_entity_poly.pdbx_strand_id
1 'polypeptide(L)'
;MSTEQKTTVALINFVGLPPDHLRLNTADREEIVEFFANEVVKYDASWLDTVANEVYRQAGTICYTPEEFAQTEQGKAIKSQGLWTTDVVNDDKLPVVPWPRLKDQSLRPLAGIKVIDISRVIAAPTITRILALLGAIVIRVSNNIEPEFGMLLLETNMGKYDMQINLKTPEGKAEMKHILSEADVILDGYRPGCMESLEFGRQAVHEMALKRGKIYVILSYL
;
A
#
# COMPACT_ATOMS: atom_id res chain seq x y z
N MET A 1 18.64 -13.61 2.58
CA MET A 1 17.37 -13.73 3.33
C MET A 1 16.27 -12.99 2.57
N SER A 2 15.13 -13.63 2.32
CA SER A 2 13.91 -12.95 1.85
C SER A 2 13.43 -11.94 2.91
N THR A 3 12.61 -10.94 2.58
CA THR A 3 12.11 -9.98 3.60
C THR A 3 11.12 -10.60 4.58
N GLU A 4 10.44 -11.67 4.18
CA GLU A 4 9.68 -12.49 5.12
C GLU A 4 10.62 -13.07 6.19
N GLN A 5 11.82 -13.51 5.81
CA GLN A 5 12.86 -13.86 6.77
C GLN A 5 13.38 -12.63 7.53
N LYS A 6 13.52 -11.44 6.95
CA LYS A 6 13.99 -10.24 7.69
C LYS A 6 13.00 -9.74 8.76
N THR A 7 11.70 -9.77 8.45
CA THR A 7 10.63 -9.31 9.35
C THR A 7 10.43 -10.28 10.51
N THR A 8 10.35 -11.57 10.21
CA THR A 8 10.24 -12.63 11.22
C THR A 8 11.50 -12.72 12.08
N VAL A 9 12.70 -12.58 11.49
CA VAL A 9 13.95 -12.54 12.26
C VAL A 9 14.02 -11.30 13.16
N ALA A 10 13.54 -10.13 12.72
CA ALA A 10 13.47 -8.95 13.57
C ALA A 10 12.49 -9.14 14.75
N LEU A 11 11.35 -9.79 14.50
CA LEU A 11 10.34 -10.10 15.52
C LEU A 11 10.87 -11.06 16.60
N ILE A 12 11.58 -12.10 16.18
CA ILE A 12 12.11 -13.12 17.09
C ILE A 12 13.34 -12.58 17.83
N ASN A 13 14.16 -11.75 17.18
CA ASN A 13 15.31 -11.09 17.81
C ASN A 13 14.92 -10.12 18.94
N PHE A 14 13.78 -9.41 18.85
CA PHE A 14 13.45 -8.42 19.89
C PHE A 14 13.06 -9.07 21.22
N VAL A 15 12.49 -10.28 21.20
CA VAL A 15 12.25 -11.10 22.41
C VAL A 15 13.46 -11.96 22.81
N GLY A 16 14.64 -11.70 22.23
CA GLY A 16 15.88 -12.38 22.57
C GLY A 16 15.98 -13.83 22.06
N LEU A 17 15.11 -14.24 21.13
CA LEU A 17 15.16 -15.56 20.54
C LEU A 17 16.10 -15.55 19.32
N PRO A 18 17.04 -16.50 19.20
CA PRO A 18 17.91 -16.58 18.04
C PRO A 18 17.15 -17.08 16.81
N PRO A 19 17.39 -16.50 15.61
CA PRO A 19 16.68 -16.86 14.39
C PRO A 19 16.97 -18.28 13.91
N ASP A 20 18.09 -18.84 14.37
CA ASP A 20 18.60 -20.17 14.00
C ASP A 20 17.90 -21.30 14.76
N HIS A 21 17.17 -20.99 15.84
CA HIS A 21 16.43 -21.98 16.64
C HIS A 21 15.11 -22.42 16.00
N LEU A 22 14.76 -21.88 14.83
CA LEU A 22 13.63 -22.34 14.02
C LEU A 22 13.95 -23.70 13.35
N ARG A 23 14.36 -24.71 14.13
CA ARG A 23 14.12 -26.13 13.79
C ARG A 23 12.65 -26.47 14.06
N LEU A 24 11.74 -25.62 13.60
CA LEU A 24 10.29 -25.87 13.65
C LEU A 24 9.81 -26.72 12.46
N ASN A 25 10.72 -27.20 11.61
CA ASN A 25 10.39 -28.09 10.49
C ASN A 25 9.75 -29.41 10.93
N THR A 26 9.67 -29.68 12.24
CA THR A 26 9.08 -30.90 12.82
C THR A 26 8.14 -30.64 14.01
N ALA A 27 7.90 -29.38 14.40
CA ALA A 27 7.07 -29.05 15.57
C ALA A 27 5.61 -28.84 15.15
N ASP A 28 4.66 -29.26 16.00
CA ASP A 28 3.25 -28.98 15.78
C ASP A 28 2.96 -27.47 15.94
N ARG A 29 1.94 -26.95 15.26
CA ARG A 29 1.58 -25.53 15.33
C ARG A 29 1.33 -25.08 16.77
N GLU A 30 0.73 -25.91 17.62
CA GLU A 30 0.44 -25.58 19.01
C GLU A 30 1.73 -25.45 19.82
N GLU A 31 2.71 -26.34 19.63
CA GLU A 31 4.03 -26.27 20.27
C GLU A 31 4.77 -24.98 19.90
N ILE A 32 4.67 -24.57 18.64
CA ILE A 32 5.24 -23.31 18.14
C ILE A 32 4.60 -22.11 18.85
N VAL A 33 3.26 -22.10 18.94
CA VAL A 33 2.52 -21.01 19.59
C VAL A 33 2.86 -20.95 21.08
N GLU A 34 2.89 -22.08 21.77
CA GLU A 34 3.22 -22.15 23.20
C GLU A 34 4.65 -21.66 23.46
N PHE A 35 5.61 -22.06 22.63
CA PHE A 35 6.99 -21.59 22.72
C PHE A 35 7.08 -20.07 22.64
N PHE A 36 6.46 -19.45 21.63
CA PHE A 36 6.46 -17.99 21.50
C PHE A 36 5.67 -17.30 22.61
N ALA A 37 4.53 -17.86 23.03
CA ALA A 37 3.72 -17.31 24.11
C ALA A 37 4.50 -17.23 25.43
N ASN A 38 5.25 -18.29 25.76
CA ASN A 38 6.09 -18.35 26.98
C ASN A 38 7.22 -17.32 26.99
N GLU A 39 7.68 -16.87 25.82
CA GLU A 39 8.67 -15.80 25.75
C GLU A 39 8.01 -14.42 25.79
N VAL A 40 6.96 -14.21 24.99
CA VAL A 40 6.27 -12.93 24.88
C VAL A 40 5.62 -12.51 26.20
N VAL A 41 5.12 -13.46 27.01
CA VAL A 41 4.47 -13.18 28.30
C VAL A 41 5.38 -12.50 29.33
N LYS A 42 6.70 -12.52 29.12
CA LYS A 42 7.68 -11.85 29.99
C LYS A 42 7.67 -10.33 29.84
N TYR A 43 6.98 -9.80 28.83
CA TYR A 43 6.92 -8.39 28.49
C TYR A 43 5.49 -7.88 28.52
N ASP A 44 5.29 -6.65 29.00
CA ASP A 44 3.99 -5.99 28.90
C ASP A 44 3.76 -5.39 27.49
N ALA A 45 2.51 -5.08 27.17
CA ALA A 45 2.13 -4.56 25.86
C ALA A 45 2.79 -3.21 25.52
N SER A 46 3.06 -2.37 26.53
CA SER A 46 3.69 -1.06 26.34
C SER A 46 5.15 -1.20 25.94
N TRP A 47 5.86 -2.12 26.57
CA TRP A 47 7.23 -2.46 26.21
C TRP A 47 7.30 -3.05 24.81
N LEU A 48 6.40 -4.00 24.49
CA LEU A 48 6.34 -4.63 23.16
C LEU A 48 6.09 -3.60 22.06
N ASP A 49 5.14 -2.68 22.28
CA ASP A 49 4.82 -1.60 21.34
C ASP A 49 6.01 -0.66 21.12
N THR A 50 6.63 -0.20 22.21
CA THR A 50 7.77 0.74 22.15
C THR A 50 8.97 0.11 21.46
N VAL A 51 9.36 -1.10 21.87
CA VAL A 51 10.56 -1.76 21.32
C VAL A 51 10.35 -2.14 19.86
N ALA A 52 9.18 -2.68 19.50
CA ALA A 52 8.88 -3.02 18.12
C ALA A 52 8.97 -1.78 17.20
N ASN A 53 8.27 -0.70 17.54
CA ASN A 53 8.19 0.49 16.70
C ASN A 53 9.48 1.32 16.71
N GLU A 54 10.02 1.65 17.89
CA GLU A 54 11.10 2.64 18.04
C GLU A 54 12.50 2.04 17.86
N VAL A 55 12.70 0.79 18.26
CA VAL A 55 14.02 0.12 18.17
C VAL A 55 14.15 -0.68 16.89
N TYR A 56 13.18 -1.56 16.62
CA TYR A 56 13.27 -2.52 15.50
C TYR A 56 12.54 -2.06 14.23
N ARG A 57 11.82 -0.93 14.30
CA ARG A 57 11.01 -0.38 13.19
C ARG A 57 10.07 -1.42 12.58
N GLN A 58 9.50 -2.26 13.43
CA GLN A 58 8.49 -3.25 13.08
C GLN A 58 7.11 -2.68 13.39
N ALA A 59 6.12 -3.04 12.57
CA ALA A 59 4.74 -2.68 12.84
C ALA A 59 4.22 -3.49 14.03
N GLY A 60 3.79 -2.79 15.08
CA GLY A 60 3.16 -3.38 16.26
C GLY A 60 2.28 -2.33 16.93
N THR A 61 1.25 -2.77 17.65
CA THR A 61 0.46 -1.89 18.51
C THR A 61 -0.19 -2.69 19.63
N ILE A 62 -0.61 -1.99 20.67
CA ILE A 62 -1.39 -2.57 21.76
C ILE A 62 -2.80 -2.87 21.26
N CYS A 63 -3.31 -4.07 21.57
CA CYS A 63 -4.69 -4.44 21.29
C CYS A 63 -5.61 -3.80 22.35
N TYR A 64 -6.13 -2.61 22.06
CA TYR A 64 -7.05 -1.89 22.92
C TYR A 64 -8.50 -2.35 22.73
N THR A 65 -9.30 -2.30 23.80
CA THR A 65 -10.77 -2.27 23.68
C THR A 65 -11.23 -1.01 22.92
N PRO A 66 -12.44 -0.99 22.35
CA PRO A 66 -12.96 0.21 21.69
C PRO A 66 -12.94 1.46 22.58
N GLU A 67 -13.27 1.31 23.86
CA GLU A 67 -13.28 2.39 24.85
C GLU A 67 -11.87 2.91 25.13
N GLU A 68 -10.90 2.01 25.34
CA GLU A 68 -9.49 2.37 25.55
C GLU A 68 -8.90 3.04 24.32
N PHE A 69 -9.14 2.47 23.12
CA PHE A 69 -8.68 3.03 21.87
C PHE A 69 -9.21 4.45 21.68
N ALA A 70 -10.49 4.70 21.99
CA ALA A 70 -11.09 6.02 21.90
C ALA A 70 -10.44 7.09 22.81
N GLN A 71 -9.72 6.68 23.86
CA GLN A 71 -8.96 7.58 24.74
C GLN A 71 -7.51 7.82 24.28
N THR A 72 -6.99 7.01 23.36
CA THR A 72 -5.65 7.22 22.77
C THR A 72 -5.59 8.48 21.93
N GLU A 73 -4.39 8.99 21.66
CA GLU A 73 -4.21 10.16 20.77
C GLU A 73 -4.68 9.85 19.34
N GLN A 74 -4.45 8.64 18.86
CA GLN A 74 -4.91 8.16 17.56
C GLN A 74 -6.44 8.08 17.50
N GLY A 75 -7.07 7.47 18.52
CA GLY A 75 -8.53 7.37 18.60
C GLY A 75 -9.21 8.73 18.68
N LYS A 76 -8.67 9.66 19.45
CA LYS A 76 -9.13 11.06 19.48
C LYS A 76 -8.97 11.75 18.12
N ALA A 77 -7.83 11.56 17.45
CA ALA A 77 -7.53 12.17 16.16
C ALA A 77 -8.47 11.70 15.04
N ILE A 78 -8.86 10.42 15.05
CA ILE A 78 -9.76 9.87 14.03
C ILE A 78 -11.25 9.91 14.40
N LYS A 79 -11.60 10.31 15.63
CA LYS A 79 -12.99 10.27 16.13
C LYS A 79 -13.98 11.03 15.25
N SER A 80 -13.56 12.14 14.65
CA SER A 80 -14.38 12.98 13.77
C SER A 80 -14.19 12.68 12.29
N GLN A 81 -13.33 11.73 11.93
CA GLN A 81 -13.03 11.38 10.54
C GLN A 81 -14.10 10.42 10.00
N GLY A 82 -14.47 10.60 8.74
CA GLY A 82 -15.30 9.63 8.02
C GLY A 82 -14.50 8.36 7.68
N LEU A 83 -15.18 7.34 7.15
CA LEU A 83 -14.53 6.14 6.60
C LEU A 83 -13.57 6.47 5.46
N TRP A 84 -13.84 7.56 4.74
CA TRP A 84 -12.97 8.18 3.77
C TRP A 84 -13.13 9.70 3.86
N THR A 85 -12.07 10.41 3.52
CA THR A 85 -12.09 11.86 3.33
C THR A 85 -11.94 12.18 1.85
N THR A 86 -12.53 13.29 1.44
CA THR A 86 -12.36 13.82 0.08
C THR A 86 -11.78 15.21 0.20
N ASP A 87 -10.52 15.35 -0.20
CA ASP A 87 -9.86 16.65 -0.29
C ASP A 87 -9.91 17.13 -1.74
N VAL A 88 -10.48 18.31 -1.95
CA VAL A 88 -10.40 18.98 -3.26
C VAL A 88 -9.08 19.74 -3.29
N VAL A 89 -8.12 19.21 -4.04
CA VAL A 89 -6.82 19.85 -4.29
C VAL A 89 -7.03 20.87 -5.39
N ASN A 90 -7.16 22.14 -5.00
CA ASN A 90 -7.48 23.32 -5.85
C ASN A 90 -8.94 23.42 -6.35
N ASP A 91 -9.43 24.66 -6.44
CA ASP A 91 -10.74 25.00 -7.03
C ASP A 91 -10.68 25.05 -8.57
N ASP A 92 -9.60 24.53 -9.16
CA ASP A 92 -9.43 24.36 -10.59
C ASP A 92 -10.41 23.28 -11.06
N LYS A 93 -11.59 23.71 -11.50
CA LYS A 93 -12.62 22.84 -12.09
C LYS A 93 -12.10 22.27 -13.40
N LEU A 94 -11.41 21.14 -13.32
CA LEU A 94 -11.14 20.30 -14.48
C LEU A 94 -12.46 20.05 -15.23
N PRO A 95 -12.48 20.19 -16.56
CA PRO A 95 -13.68 19.93 -17.32
C PRO A 95 -14.12 18.47 -17.13
N VAL A 96 -15.43 18.24 -17.08
CA VAL A 96 -15.96 16.87 -17.10
C VAL A 96 -15.51 16.19 -18.39
N VAL A 97 -14.71 15.13 -18.26
CA VAL A 97 -14.22 14.37 -19.42
C VAL A 97 -15.20 13.23 -19.67
N PRO A 98 -15.79 13.13 -20.89
CA PRO A 98 -16.64 12.00 -21.22
C PRO A 98 -15.83 10.70 -21.20
N TRP A 99 -16.52 9.60 -20.93
CA TRP A 99 -15.89 8.28 -21.03
C TRP A 99 -15.30 8.05 -22.43
N PRO A 100 -14.13 7.39 -22.53
CA PRO A 100 -13.56 7.06 -23.82
C PRO A 100 -14.57 6.30 -24.67
N ARG A 101 -14.78 6.72 -25.93
CA ARG A 101 -15.60 5.96 -26.86
C ARG A 101 -14.91 4.64 -27.18
N LEU A 102 -15.54 3.55 -26.79
CA LEU A 102 -15.07 2.22 -27.11
C LEU A 102 -15.40 1.89 -28.56
N LYS A 103 -14.46 1.20 -29.22
CA LYS A 103 -14.68 0.65 -30.57
C LYS A 103 -15.57 -0.59 -30.54
N ASP A 104 -15.65 -1.26 -29.40
CA ASP A 104 -16.48 -2.44 -29.17
C ASP A 104 -17.72 -2.09 -28.32
N GLN A 105 -18.71 -2.99 -28.32
CA GLN A 105 -19.89 -2.89 -27.47
C GLN A 105 -19.62 -3.46 -26.06
N SER A 106 -18.42 -3.22 -25.49
CA SER A 106 -18.13 -3.74 -24.15
C SER A 106 -19.12 -3.18 -23.14
N LEU A 107 -19.85 -4.06 -22.45
CA LEU A 107 -20.76 -3.70 -21.35
C LEU A 107 -20.01 -3.46 -20.02
N ARG A 108 -18.67 -3.48 -20.05
CA ARG A 108 -17.83 -3.29 -18.87
C ARG A 108 -17.75 -1.80 -18.52
N PRO A 109 -18.14 -1.38 -17.30
CA PRO A 109 -18.34 0.03 -16.99
C PRO A 109 -17.05 0.87 -16.99
N LEU A 110 -15.88 0.26 -16.80
CA LEU A 110 -14.59 0.95 -16.82
C LEU A 110 -13.76 0.66 -18.07
N ALA A 111 -14.35 0.06 -19.10
CA ALA A 111 -13.63 -0.17 -20.34
C ALA A 111 -13.14 1.16 -20.94
N GLY A 112 -11.87 1.17 -21.34
CA GLY A 112 -11.18 2.35 -21.89
C GLY A 112 -10.46 3.20 -20.85
N ILE A 113 -10.69 2.98 -19.55
CA ILE A 113 -10.01 3.70 -18.47
C ILE A 113 -8.65 3.08 -18.20
N LYS A 114 -7.60 3.91 -18.13
CA LYS A 114 -6.25 3.49 -17.75
C LYS A 114 -5.95 3.88 -16.31
N VAL A 115 -5.57 2.91 -15.50
CA VAL A 115 -5.23 3.10 -14.07
C VAL A 115 -3.75 2.78 -13.87
N ILE A 116 -3.03 3.67 -13.21
CA ILE A 116 -1.67 3.42 -12.72
C ILE A 116 -1.74 3.10 -11.23
N ASP A 117 -1.30 1.91 -10.86
CA ASP A 117 -1.33 1.37 -9.51
C ASP A 117 0.09 1.39 -8.91
N ILE A 118 0.36 2.37 -8.06
CA ILE A 118 1.62 2.56 -7.33
C ILE A 118 1.40 2.13 -5.87
N SER A 119 1.02 0.87 -5.68
CA SER A 119 0.68 0.35 -4.36
C SER A 119 1.22 -1.05 -4.09
N ARG A 120 1.10 -1.46 -2.84
CA ARG A 120 1.60 -2.75 -2.34
C ARG A 120 0.61 -3.34 -1.36
N VAL A 121 0.85 -4.61 -1.03
CA VAL A 121 0.14 -5.34 0.03
C VAL A 121 -1.31 -5.62 -0.39
N ILE A 122 -2.33 -5.08 0.29
CA ILE A 122 -3.71 -5.58 0.18
C ILE A 122 -4.66 -4.51 -0.31
N ALA A 123 -4.94 -3.48 0.50
CA ALA A 123 -6.14 -2.68 0.31
C ALA A 123 -6.18 -1.94 -1.04
N ALA A 124 -5.07 -1.31 -1.44
CA ALA A 124 -4.96 -0.59 -2.69
C ALA A 124 -4.91 -1.55 -3.91
N PRO A 125 -4.10 -2.63 -3.87
CA PRO A 125 -4.17 -3.67 -4.87
C PRO A 125 -5.55 -4.33 -5.04
N THR A 126 -6.34 -4.46 -3.98
CA THR A 126 -7.71 -4.98 -4.05
C THR A 126 -8.63 -4.02 -4.82
N ILE A 127 -8.51 -2.71 -4.59
CA ILE A 127 -9.29 -1.70 -5.31
C ILE A 127 -9.00 -1.80 -6.81
N THR A 128 -7.74 -1.76 -7.19
CA THR A 128 -7.34 -1.76 -8.60
C THR A 128 -7.62 -3.09 -9.29
N ARG A 129 -7.63 -4.22 -8.56
CA ARG A 129 -8.13 -5.50 -9.09
C ARG A 129 -9.61 -5.41 -9.47
N ILE A 130 -10.43 -4.80 -8.62
CA ILE A 130 -11.85 -4.59 -8.92
C ILE A 130 -11.99 -3.68 -10.15
N LEU A 131 -11.16 -2.63 -10.28
CA LEU A 131 -11.17 -1.78 -11.47
C LEU A 131 -10.84 -2.57 -12.75
N ALA A 132 -9.83 -3.45 -12.69
CA ALA A 132 -9.48 -4.35 -13.80
C ALA A 132 -10.64 -5.29 -14.18
N LEU A 133 -11.29 -5.90 -13.18
CA LEU A 133 -12.48 -6.75 -13.37
C LEU A 133 -13.61 -5.99 -14.07
N LEU A 134 -13.80 -4.72 -13.72
CA LEU A 134 -14.80 -3.83 -14.32
C LEU A 134 -14.38 -3.27 -15.69
N GLY A 135 -13.23 -3.68 -16.22
CA GLY A 135 -12.78 -3.41 -17.60
C GLY A 135 -11.68 -2.37 -17.75
N ALA A 136 -11.20 -1.76 -16.66
CA ALA A 136 -10.08 -0.83 -16.73
C ALA A 136 -8.78 -1.54 -17.15
N ILE A 137 -7.92 -0.85 -17.87
CA ILE A 137 -6.53 -1.26 -18.09
C ILE A 137 -5.74 -0.81 -16.88
N VAL A 138 -5.32 -1.74 -16.05
CA VAL A 138 -4.56 -1.43 -14.82
C VAL A 138 -3.10 -1.81 -15.02
N ILE A 139 -2.21 -0.83 -14.88
CA ILE A 139 -0.76 -1.02 -14.92
C ILE A 139 -0.23 -0.79 -13.51
N ARG A 140 0.25 -1.86 -12.89
CA ARG A 140 0.93 -1.84 -11.62
C ARG A 140 2.38 -1.46 -11.80
N VAL A 141 2.83 -0.43 -11.10
CA VAL A 141 4.24 -0.01 -11.07
C VAL A 141 4.90 -0.70 -9.88
N SER A 142 5.74 -1.69 -10.17
CA SER A 142 6.48 -2.47 -9.19
C SER A 142 7.96 -2.10 -9.19
N ASN A 143 8.66 -2.58 -8.17
CA ASN A 143 10.10 -2.39 -7.99
C ASN A 143 10.68 -3.79 -7.66
N ASN A 144 11.74 -4.18 -8.35
CA ASN A 144 12.40 -5.48 -8.27
C ASN A 144 13.47 -5.58 -7.17
N ILE A 145 13.78 -4.46 -6.50
CA ILE A 145 14.68 -4.36 -5.35
C ILE A 145 13.93 -4.74 -4.07
N GLU A 146 12.69 -4.29 -3.94
CA GLU A 146 11.91 -4.43 -2.73
C GLU A 146 11.00 -5.65 -2.80
N PRO A 147 11.19 -6.63 -1.91
CA PRO A 147 10.47 -7.90 -1.97
C PRO A 147 8.97 -7.77 -1.76
N GLU A 148 8.24 -8.64 -2.43
CA GLU A 148 6.78 -8.69 -2.41
C GLU A 148 6.30 -9.95 -1.69
N PHE A 149 5.12 -9.85 -1.08
CA PHE A 149 4.44 -11.01 -0.51
C PHE A 149 3.76 -11.77 -1.64
N GLY A 150 4.45 -12.76 -2.21
CA GLY A 150 4.00 -13.49 -3.41
C GLY A 150 2.58 -14.05 -3.30
N MET A 151 2.17 -14.53 -2.12
CA MET A 151 0.80 -15.02 -1.88
C MET A 151 -0.26 -13.95 -2.10
N LEU A 152 0.01 -12.70 -1.72
CA LEU A 152 -0.93 -11.61 -1.94
C LEU A 152 -1.05 -11.27 -3.43
N LEU A 153 0.05 -11.32 -4.18
CA LEU A 153 0.06 -10.98 -5.60
C LEU A 153 -0.87 -11.87 -6.43
N LEU A 154 -0.94 -13.16 -6.08
CA LEU A 154 -1.83 -14.11 -6.77
C LEU A 154 -3.29 -13.66 -6.70
N GLU A 155 -3.71 -13.15 -5.55
CA GLU A 155 -5.07 -12.68 -5.35
C GLU A 155 -5.24 -11.26 -5.91
N THR A 156 -4.31 -10.35 -5.60
CA THR A 156 -4.49 -8.92 -5.81
C THR A 156 -4.09 -8.42 -7.19
N ASN A 157 -3.34 -9.19 -7.99
CA ASN A 157 -2.88 -8.74 -9.31
C ASN A 157 -3.63 -9.34 -10.50
N MET A 158 -4.66 -10.14 -10.27
CA MET A 158 -5.48 -10.68 -11.36
C MET A 158 -6.04 -9.57 -12.26
N GLY A 159 -5.85 -9.71 -13.57
CA GLY A 159 -6.33 -8.76 -14.57
C GLY A 159 -5.48 -7.51 -14.76
N LYS A 160 -4.35 -7.38 -14.04
CA LYS A 160 -3.43 -6.25 -14.15
C LYS A 160 -2.21 -6.58 -15.03
N TYR A 161 -1.63 -5.53 -15.61
CA TYR A 161 -0.28 -5.56 -16.17
C TYR A 161 0.71 -5.12 -15.09
N ASP A 162 1.91 -5.71 -15.07
CA ASP A 162 2.97 -5.32 -14.15
C ASP A 162 4.12 -4.68 -14.94
N MET A 163 4.64 -3.57 -14.43
CA MET A 163 5.73 -2.83 -15.03
C MET A 163 6.73 -2.45 -13.94
N GLN A 164 7.99 -2.87 -14.14
CA GLN A 164 9.06 -2.57 -13.20
C GLN A 164 9.70 -1.23 -13.53
N ILE A 165 9.61 -0.28 -12.61
CA ILE A 165 10.20 1.05 -12.76
C ILE A 165 11.00 1.41 -11.51
N ASN A 166 12.27 1.73 -11.68
CA ASN A 166 13.09 2.28 -10.60
C ASN A 166 12.94 3.81 -10.56
N LEU A 167 12.03 4.32 -9.73
CA LEU A 167 11.78 5.76 -9.57
C LEU A 167 12.95 6.55 -8.95
N LYS A 168 14.03 5.88 -8.55
CA LYS A 168 15.26 6.54 -8.07
C LYS A 168 16.21 6.93 -9.20
N THR A 169 16.00 6.45 -10.43
CA THR A 169 16.84 6.84 -11.58
C THR A 169 16.15 7.87 -12.47
N PRO A 170 16.90 8.71 -13.19
CA PRO A 170 16.34 9.63 -14.17
C PRO A 170 15.49 8.94 -15.23
N GLU A 171 15.90 7.76 -15.68
CA GLU A 171 15.21 6.97 -16.72
C GLU A 171 13.87 6.45 -16.19
N GLY A 172 13.85 5.91 -14.96
CA GLY A 172 12.60 5.44 -14.36
C GLY A 172 11.64 6.59 -14.07
N LYS A 173 12.14 7.77 -13.70
CA LYS A 173 11.31 8.98 -13.57
C LYS A 173 10.75 9.42 -14.93
N ALA A 174 11.52 9.35 -16.01
CA ALA A 174 11.06 9.68 -17.35
C ALA A 174 9.96 8.70 -17.81
N GLU A 175 10.17 7.40 -17.59
CA GLU A 175 9.19 6.35 -17.92
C GLU A 175 7.89 6.53 -17.13
N MET A 176 8.00 6.82 -15.84
CA MET A 176 6.84 7.11 -15.00
C MET A 176 6.07 8.32 -15.52
N LYS A 177 6.76 9.43 -15.86
CA LYS A 177 6.11 10.61 -16.46
C LYS A 177 5.40 10.26 -17.76
N HIS A 178 5.97 9.36 -18.58
CA HIS A 178 5.36 8.89 -19.82
C HIS A 178 4.07 8.12 -19.56
N ILE A 179 4.06 7.09 -18.71
CA ILE A 179 2.84 6.31 -18.46
C ILE A 179 1.76 7.14 -17.75
N LEU A 180 2.16 8.05 -16.85
CA LEU A 180 1.24 8.99 -16.22
C LEU A 180 0.57 9.91 -17.24
N SER A 181 1.30 10.33 -18.29
CA SER A 181 0.74 11.15 -19.36
C SER A 181 -0.43 10.48 -20.10
N GLU A 182 -0.61 9.17 -19.94
CA GLU A 182 -1.70 8.41 -20.54
C GLU A 182 -2.76 7.93 -19.54
N ALA A 183 -2.51 8.05 -18.23
CA ALA A 183 -3.38 7.54 -17.15
C ALA A 183 -4.67 8.35 -16.96
N ASP A 184 -5.75 7.72 -16.53
CA ASP A 184 -7.00 8.38 -16.11
C ASP A 184 -7.19 8.33 -14.59
N VAL A 185 -6.51 7.40 -13.91
CA VAL A 185 -6.54 7.25 -12.45
C VAL A 185 -5.12 6.89 -12.00
N ILE A 186 -4.67 7.45 -10.87
CA ILE A 186 -3.41 7.06 -10.23
C ILE A 186 -3.73 6.69 -8.80
N LEU A 187 -3.38 5.49 -8.41
CA LEU A 187 -3.53 5.00 -7.05
C LEU A 187 -2.16 4.97 -6.37
N ASP A 188 -2.02 5.66 -5.23
CA ASP A 188 -0.76 5.76 -4.48
C ASP A 188 -0.93 5.17 -3.07
N GLY A 189 -0.42 3.96 -2.88
CA GLY A 189 -0.50 3.26 -1.60
C GLY A 189 0.64 3.56 -0.63
N TYR A 190 1.55 4.50 -0.95
CA TYR A 190 2.67 4.82 -0.07
C TYR A 190 2.26 5.82 1.02
N ARG A 191 3.12 5.91 2.06
CA ARG A 191 2.91 6.87 3.15
C ARG A 191 2.93 8.31 2.62
N PRO A 192 2.15 9.22 3.21
CA PRO A 192 2.20 10.64 2.85
C PRO A 192 3.65 11.17 2.85
N GLY A 193 4.02 11.95 1.84
CA GLY A 193 5.38 12.48 1.68
C GLY A 193 6.34 11.59 0.88
N CYS A 194 6.03 10.30 0.69
CA CYS A 194 6.96 9.39 0.01
C CYS A 194 7.14 9.75 -1.48
N MET A 195 6.03 10.00 -2.19
CA MET A 195 6.06 10.24 -3.62
C MET A 195 6.56 11.66 -3.96
N GLU A 196 6.44 12.61 -3.03
CA GLU A 196 7.00 13.96 -3.14
C GLU A 196 8.51 13.91 -3.35
N SER A 197 9.22 13.10 -2.56
CA SER A 197 10.67 12.89 -2.70
C SER A 197 11.09 12.28 -4.05
N LEU A 198 10.14 11.66 -4.75
CA LEU A 198 10.34 11.01 -6.05
C LEU A 198 9.85 11.85 -7.24
N GLU A 199 9.42 13.10 -7.02
CA GLU A 199 8.81 14.01 -8.02
C GLU A 199 7.37 13.66 -8.45
N PHE A 200 6.72 12.72 -7.76
CA PHE A 200 5.36 12.26 -8.07
C PHE A 200 4.38 12.49 -6.92
N GLY A 201 4.67 13.47 -6.07
CA GLY A 201 3.78 13.88 -4.99
C GLY A 201 2.45 14.42 -5.52
N ARG A 202 1.48 14.56 -4.61
CA ARG A 202 0.09 14.93 -4.95
C ARG A 202 0.00 16.17 -5.85
N GLN A 203 0.76 17.22 -5.54
CA GLN A 203 0.76 18.46 -6.33
C GLN A 203 1.32 18.27 -7.75
N ALA A 204 2.48 17.61 -7.89
CA ALA A 204 3.11 17.40 -9.19
C ALA A 204 2.22 16.57 -10.12
N VAL A 205 1.60 15.53 -9.58
CA VAL A 205 0.61 14.71 -10.28
C VAL A 205 -0.61 15.54 -10.68
N HIS A 206 -1.14 16.35 -9.77
CA HIS A 206 -2.28 17.24 -10.07
C HIS A 206 -1.96 18.23 -11.21
N GLU A 207 -0.78 18.85 -11.22
CA GLU A 207 -0.33 19.76 -12.30
C GLU A 207 -0.23 19.04 -13.66
N MET A 208 0.20 17.78 -13.67
CA MET A 208 0.18 16.95 -14.89
C MET A 208 -1.25 16.69 -15.37
N ALA A 209 -2.18 16.48 -14.45
CA ALA A 209 -3.60 16.26 -14.74
C ALA A 209 -4.23 17.51 -15.38
N LEU A 210 -3.98 18.68 -14.78
CA LEU A 210 -4.44 19.98 -15.27
C LEU A 210 -4.00 20.23 -16.72
N LYS A 211 -2.73 19.98 -17.04
CA LYS A 211 -2.21 20.15 -18.40
C LYS A 211 -2.89 19.26 -19.44
N ARG A 212 -3.45 18.11 -19.02
CA ARG A 212 -4.15 17.18 -19.91
C ARG A 212 -5.68 17.34 -19.87
N GLY A 213 -6.21 18.11 -18.91
CA GLY A 213 -7.64 18.22 -18.66
C GLY A 213 -8.24 16.91 -18.15
N LYS A 214 -7.52 16.15 -17.32
CA LYS A 214 -8.00 14.89 -16.72
C LYS A 214 -7.87 14.89 -15.19
N ILE A 215 -8.66 14.04 -14.55
CA ILE A 215 -8.69 13.88 -13.09
C ILE A 215 -7.71 12.78 -12.69
N TYR A 216 -6.99 12.95 -11.58
CA TYR A 216 -6.34 11.84 -10.87
C TYR A 216 -7.04 11.63 -9.53
N VAL A 217 -7.42 10.38 -9.22
CA VAL A 217 -7.98 10.01 -7.92
C VAL A 217 -6.90 9.36 -7.08
N ILE A 218 -6.23 10.14 -6.24
CA ILE A 218 -5.18 9.65 -5.35
C ILE A 218 -5.82 9.06 -4.10
N LEU A 219 -5.70 7.75 -3.93
CA LEU A 219 -6.14 7.04 -2.73
C LEU A 219 -4.92 6.72 -1.87
N SER A 220 -4.68 7.53 -0.84
CA SER A 220 -3.60 7.37 0.14
C SER A 220 -4.14 6.90 1.50
N TYR A 221 -3.38 6.07 2.22
CA TYR A 221 -3.69 5.72 3.61
C TYR A 221 -3.23 6.84 4.56
N LEU A 222 -4.04 7.11 5.60
CA LEU A 222 -3.66 7.93 6.75
C LEU A 222 -2.70 7.15 7.66
#